data_AF-A0A8C6QXL4-F1
#
_entry.id   AF-A0A8C6QXL4-F1
#
_cell.length_a   1.000
_cell.length_b   1.000
_cell.length_c   1.000
_cell.angle_alpha   90.00
_cell.angle_beta   90.00
_cell.angle_gamma   90.00
#
_symmetry.space_group_name_H-M   'P 1'
#
loop_
_entity.id
_entity.type
_entity.pdbx_description
1 polymer ?
#
loop_
_entity_poly.entity_id
_entity_poly.type
_entity_poly.pdbx_seq_one_letter_code
_entity_poly.pdbx_strand_id
1 'polypeptide(L)'
;MPRLVPRGSASLSTVTLGPAAPPPPSTPPPWSCTLGRLVSPAPGPGPRPHLVITEQPKQRGMRFRYECEGRSAGSILGESSTEASKTLPAIELRDCGGLREVEVTACLVWKDWPHRVHPHSLVGKDCTDGVCRVRLRPHVS
;
A
#
# COMPACT_ATOMS: atom_id res chain seq x y z
N MET A 1 -29.17 20.80 -26.19
CA MET A 1 -30.14 19.68 -26.13
C MET A 1 -29.45 18.41 -26.62
N PRO A 2 -28.99 17.51 -25.74
CA PRO A 2 -28.33 16.28 -26.17
C PRO A 2 -29.37 15.25 -26.66
N ARG A 3 -29.14 14.74 -27.87
CA ARG A 3 -30.00 13.79 -28.58
C ARG A 3 -29.70 12.36 -28.13
N LEU A 4 -30.66 11.72 -27.46
CA LEU A 4 -30.61 10.31 -27.07
C LEU A 4 -30.80 9.41 -28.30
N VAL A 5 -29.97 8.37 -28.44
CA VAL A 5 -30.07 7.34 -29.49
C VAL A 5 -30.61 6.05 -28.85
N PRO A 6 -31.59 5.34 -29.46
CA PRO A 6 -32.15 4.13 -28.86
C PRO A 6 -31.17 2.95 -28.89
N ARG A 7 -31.17 2.19 -27.80
CA ARG A 7 -30.42 0.95 -27.57
C ARG A 7 -30.86 -0.15 -28.54
N GLY A 8 -29.90 -0.75 -29.24
CA GLY A 8 -30.11 -1.98 -30.00
C GLY A 8 -30.37 -3.17 -29.06
N SER A 9 -31.41 -3.94 -29.38
CA SER A 9 -31.73 -5.21 -28.73
C SER A 9 -30.74 -6.27 -29.20
N ALA A 10 -29.84 -6.71 -28.32
CA ALA A 10 -29.01 -7.88 -28.56
C ALA A 10 -29.76 -9.12 -28.07
N SER A 11 -30.12 -9.98 -29.03
CA SER A 11 -30.76 -11.27 -28.83
C SER A 11 -29.89 -12.17 -27.94
N LEU A 12 -30.45 -12.60 -26.81
CA LEU A 12 -29.86 -13.61 -25.92
C LEU A 12 -30.00 -14.99 -26.57
N SER A 13 -28.96 -15.48 -27.23
CA SER A 13 -28.84 -16.89 -27.60
C SER A 13 -28.27 -17.67 -26.43
N THR A 14 -29.16 -18.36 -25.71
CA THR A 14 -28.85 -19.36 -24.68
C THR A 14 -28.20 -20.59 -25.33
N VAL A 15 -26.95 -20.87 -24.99
CA VAL A 15 -26.28 -22.14 -25.32
C VAL A 15 -26.22 -22.98 -24.05
N THR A 16 -27.07 -24.01 -23.97
CA THR A 16 -27.05 -25.00 -22.90
C THR A 16 -26.02 -26.07 -23.23
N LEU A 17 -24.84 -26.00 -22.61
CA LEU A 17 -23.89 -27.13 -22.60
C LEU A 17 -24.30 -28.07 -21.46
N GLY A 18 -24.74 -29.28 -21.82
CA GLY A 18 -25.00 -30.36 -20.87
C GLY A 18 -23.73 -30.83 -20.15
N PRO A 19 -23.86 -31.55 -19.03
CA PRO A 19 -22.73 -31.98 -18.22
C PRO A 19 -21.89 -33.03 -18.97
N ALA A 20 -20.57 -32.80 -19.02
CA ALA A 20 -19.60 -33.76 -19.52
C ALA A 20 -19.54 -34.98 -18.59
N ALA A 21 -19.54 -36.17 -19.19
CA ALA A 21 -19.39 -37.45 -18.49
C ALA A 21 -18.03 -37.55 -17.75
N PRO A 22 -17.95 -38.24 -16.61
CA PRO A 22 -16.69 -38.41 -15.90
C PRO A 22 -15.73 -39.34 -16.65
N PRO A 23 -14.40 -39.10 -16.59
CA PRO A 23 -13.42 -39.99 -17.18
C PRO A 23 -13.33 -41.33 -16.41
N PRO A 24 -12.90 -42.43 -17.05
CA PRO A 24 -12.72 -43.72 -16.38
C PRO A 24 -11.57 -43.66 -15.35
N PRO A 25 -11.61 -44.46 -14.27
CA PRO A 25 -10.52 -44.54 -13.31
C PRO A 25 -9.29 -45.20 -13.94
N SER A 26 -8.18 -44.48 -13.99
CA SER A 26 -6.86 -45.04 -14.35
C SER A 26 -6.32 -45.84 -13.16
N THR A 27 -6.27 -47.16 -13.29
CA THR A 27 -5.53 -48.03 -12.36
C THR A 27 -4.02 -47.90 -12.60
N PRO A 28 -3.20 -47.59 -11.58
CA PRO A 28 -1.75 -47.61 -11.72
C PRO A 28 -1.21 -49.06 -11.74
N PRO A 29 -0.10 -49.34 -12.46
CA PRO A 29 0.49 -50.67 -12.51
C PRO A 29 1.10 -51.08 -11.15
N PRO A 30 1.15 -52.39 -10.84
CA PRO A 30 1.42 -52.86 -9.49
C PRO A 30 2.92 -53.02 -9.18
N TRP A 31 3.81 -52.19 -9.73
CA TRP A 31 5.23 -52.21 -9.33
C TRP A 31 5.97 -50.99 -9.87
N SER A 32 6.05 -49.93 -9.06
CA SER A 32 7.17 -49.01 -9.11
C SER A 32 7.37 -48.35 -7.75
N CYS A 33 8.31 -48.90 -7.00
CA CYS A 33 8.92 -48.23 -5.86
C CYS A 33 9.75 -47.05 -6.38
N THR A 34 9.32 -45.81 -6.11
CA THR A 34 10.23 -44.65 -6.13
C THR A 34 9.99 -43.82 -4.87
N LEU A 35 10.90 -44.05 -3.92
CA LEU A 35 11.52 -43.07 -3.02
C LEU A 35 10.65 -41.88 -2.64
N GLY A 36 10.20 -41.87 -1.37
CA GLY A 36 9.52 -40.74 -0.76
C GLY A 36 10.26 -39.43 -0.99
N ARG A 37 9.78 -38.66 -1.96
CA ARG A 37 10.02 -37.22 -1.99
C ARG A 37 9.13 -36.65 -0.92
N LEU A 38 9.69 -36.44 0.27
CA LEU A 38 9.16 -35.47 1.22
C LEU A 38 9.14 -34.15 0.46
N VAL A 39 8.00 -33.83 -0.17
CA VAL A 39 7.71 -32.47 -0.62
C VAL A 39 7.63 -31.70 0.67
N SER A 40 8.76 -31.09 1.06
CA SER A 40 8.76 -30.06 2.09
C SER A 40 7.60 -29.13 1.74
N PRO A 41 6.65 -28.88 2.65
CA PRO A 41 5.60 -27.92 2.39
C PRO A 41 6.29 -26.63 1.93
N ALA A 42 5.91 -26.13 0.76
CA ALA A 42 6.44 -24.87 0.25
C ALA A 42 6.34 -23.87 1.40
N PRO A 43 7.43 -23.15 1.74
CA PRO A 43 7.38 -22.16 2.80
C PRO A 43 6.18 -21.27 2.52
N GLY A 44 5.23 -21.26 3.46
CA GLY A 44 4.05 -20.41 3.36
C GLY A 44 4.50 -18.97 3.06
N PRO A 45 3.65 -18.15 2.43
CA PRO A 45 4.03 -16.79 2.07
C PRO A 45 4.61 -16.12 3.32
N GLY A 46 5.91 -15.82 3.28
CA GLY A 46 6.63 -15.17 4.37
C GLY A 46 5.97 -13.84 4.71
N PRO A 47 6.32 -13.25 5.87
CA PRO A 47 5.75 -11.99 6.29
C PRO A 47 5.93 -10.93 5.19
N ARG A 48 4.87 -10.16 4.94
CA ARG A 48 4.84 -9.16 3.85
C ARG A 48 5.42 -7.84 4.36
N PRO A 49 6.28 -7.17 3.58
CA PRO A 49 6.82 -5.88 3.96
C PRO A 49 5.69 -4.88 4.17
N HIS A 50 5.75 -4.15 5.28
CA HIS A 50 4.74 -3.14 5.61
C HIS A 50 5.36 -1.98 6.39
N LEU A 51 4.67 -0.85 6.36
CA LEU A 51 5.05 0.38 7.06
C LEU A 51 4.19 0.53 8.31
N VAL A 52 4.83 0.87 9.42
CA VAL A 52 4.17 1.18 10.70
C VAL A 52 4.52 2.61 11.09
N ILE A 53 3.53 3.38 11.54
CA ILE A 53 3.79 4.68 12.16
C ILE A 53 4.11 4.42 13.64
N THR A 54 5.35 4.71 14.04
CA THR A 54 5.84 4.50 15.41
C THR A 54 5.65 5.74 16.29
N GLU A 55 5.62 6.93 15.67
CA GLU A 55 5.23 8.17 16.32
C GLU A 55 4.32 8.99 15.41
N GLN A 56 3.08 9.20 15.87
CA GLN A 56 2.08 9.98 15.14
C GLN A 56 2.45 11.48 15.11
N PRO A 57 2.01 12.24 14.09
CA PRO A 57 2.12 13.69 14.13
C PRO A 57 1.21 14.29 15.21
N LYS A 58 1.67 15.36 15.85
CA LYS A 58 0.92 16.06 16.89
C LYS A 58 -0.39 16.62 16.33
N GLN A 59 -1.50 16.30 16.99
CA GLN A 59 -2.84 16.63 16.50
C GLN A 59 -3.16 18.14 16.52
N ARG A 60 -2.56 18.89 17.46
CA ARG A 60 -2.87 20.32 17.70
C ARG A 60 -1.61 21.12 18.03
N GLY A 61 -1.73 22.44 17.95
CA GLY A 61 -0.63 23.37 18.26
C GLY A 61 0.29 23.69 17.08
N MET A 62 0.02 23.10 15.91
CA MET A 62 0.63 23.48 14.65
C MET A 62 -0.26 24.48 13.90
N ARG A 63 0.33 25.40 13.14
CA ARG A 63 -0.38 26.36 12.29
C ARG A 63 0.04 26.17 10.83
N PHE A 64 -0.93 26.01 9.93
CA PHE A 64 -0.66 26.11 8.50
C PHE A 64 -0.23 27.52 8.11
N ARG A 65 0.64 27.62 7.11
CA ARG A 65 1.21 28.90 6.68
C ARG A 65 0.86 29.18 5.24
N TYR A 66 0.65 30.45 4.93
CA TYR A 66 0.49 30.92 3.56
C TYR A 66 1.85 31.16 2.91
N GLU A 67 1.92 30.98 1.60
CA GLU A 67 3.12 31.23 0.80
C GLU A 67 3.58 32.70 0.92
N CYS A 68 2.64 33.64 1.03
CA CYS A 68 2.93 35.05 1.17
C CYS A 68 3.57 35.45 2.51
N GLU A 69 3.62 34.57 3.51
CA GLU A 69 4.28 34.87 4.80
C GLU A 69 5.81 34.93 4.69
N GLY A 70 6.41 34.37 3.62
CA GLY A 70 7.85 34.46 3.34
C GLY A 70 8.77 33.78 4.36
N ARG A 71 8.23 32.98 5.28
CA ARG A 71 8.98 32.23 6.30
C ARG A 71 8.83 30.74 6.06
N SER A 72 9.86 29.95 6.39
CA SER A 72 9.76 28.49 6.35
C SER A 72 8.61 27.99 7.23
N ALA A 73 7.93 26.93 6.78
CA ALA A 73 7.01 26.17 7.63
C ALA A 73 7.89 25.40 8.62
N GLY A 74 7.79 25.70 9.92
CA GLY A 74 8.54 24.96 10.93
C GLY A 74 8.23 23.45 10.90
N SER A 75 9.02 22.65 11.61
CA SER A 75 8.84 21.20 11.66
C SER A 75 7.51 20.79 12.30
N ILE A 76 6.87 19.77 11.72
CA ILE A 76 5.73 19.07 12.35
C ILE A 76 6.28 18.26 13.52
N LEU A 77 5.70 18.43 14.70
CA LEU A 77 6.11 17.72 15.91
C LEU A 77 5.44 16.35 16.01
N GLY A 78 6.07 15.43 16.74
CA GLY A 78 5.48 14.16 17.13
C GLY A 78 4.45 14.32 18.25
N GLU A 79 3.55 13.35 18.37
CA GLU A 79 2.50 13.30 19.38
C GLU A 79 3.07 13.35 20.81
N SER A 80 4.20 12.69 21.04
CA SER A 80 4.87 12.66 22.35
C SER A 80 5.69 13.91 22.65
N SER A 81 5.76 14.88 21.72
CA SER A 81 6.58 16.07 21.88
C SER A 81 6.06 16.98 22.99
N THR A 82 6.97 17.30 23.92
CA THR A 82 6.74 18.23 25.03
C THR A 82 7.47 19.56 24.80
N GLU A 83 7.42 20.47 25.77
CA GLU A 83 8.22 21.70 25.72
C GLU A 83 9.72 21.41 25.88
N ALA A 84 10.07 20.53 26.83
CA ALA A 84 11.44 20.17 27.16
C ALA A 84 12.07 19.18 26.17
N SER A 85 11.28 18.31 25.54
CA SER A 85 11.76 17.30 24.59
C SER A 85 10.94 17.33 23.30
N LYS A 86 11.59 17.72 22.21
CA LYS A 86 10.99 17.76 20.87
C LYS A 86 11.20 16.44 20.17
N THR A 87 10.10 15.80 19.80
CA THR A 87 10.07 14.60 18.96
C THR A 87 9.43 14.94 17.62
N LEU A 88 9.60 14.05 16.64
CA LEU A 88 9.11 14.22 15.28
C LEU A 88 8.25 13.01 14.88
N PRO A 89 7.36 13.13 13.88
CA PRO A 89 6.68 11.98 13.32
C PRO A 89 7.71 10.94 12.84
N ALA A 90 7.47 9.68 13.18
CA ALA A 90 8.40 8.59 12.89
C ALA A 90 7.65 7.37 12.35
N ILE A 91 8.32 6.65 11.45
CA ILE A 91 7.84 5.42 10.84
C ILE A 91 8.90 4.34 10.92
N GLU A 92 8.48 3.09 10.81
CA GLU A 92 9.34 1.92 10.74
C GLU A 92 8.90 1.02 9.58
N LEU A 93 9.86 0.52 8.81
CA LEU A 93 9.64 -0.49 7.79
C LEU A 93 9.89 -1.87 8.40
N ARG A 94 8.89 -2.74 8.37
CA ARG A 94 8.97 -4.10 8.92
C ARG A 94 8.92 -5.12 7.80
N ASP A 95 9.53 -6.29 8.05
CA ASP A 95 9.56 -7.42 7.13
C ASP A 95 10.10 -7.08 5.73
N CYS A 96 11.05 -6.14 5.65
CA CYS A 96 11.66 -5.66 4.41
C CYS A 96 12.93 -6.42 4.01
N GLY A 97 13.13 -7.63 4.55
CA GLY A 97 14.25 -8.49 4.21
C GLY A 97 14.34 -8.75 2.70
N GLY A 98 15.53 -8.59 2.12
CA GLY A 98 15.77 -8.78 0.69
C GLY A 98 15.41 -7.59 -0.20
N LEU A 99 14.82 -6.51 0.33
CA LEU A 99 14.62 -5.27 -0.42
C LEU A 99 15.88 -4.41 -0.40
N ARG A 100 16.39 -4.03 -1.59
CA ARG A 100 17.57 -3.17 -1.71
C ARG A 100 17.31 -1.72 -1.31
N GLU A 101 16.13 -1.21 -1.67
CA GLU A 101 15.73 0.17 -1.45
C GLU A 101 14.21 0.26 -1.39
N VAL A 102 13.69 1.14 -0.54
CA VAL A 102 12.27 1.43 -0.38
C VAL A 102 12.09 2.94 -0.44
N GLU A 103 11.20 3.41 -1.31
CA GLU A 103 10.82 4.83 -1.38
C GLU A 103 9.53 5.05 -0.58
N VAL A 104 9.59 5.89 0.43
CA VAL A 104 8.45 6.31 1.25
C VAL A 104 7.92 7.62 0.73
N THR A 105 6.60 7.70 0.53
CA THR A 105 5.92 8.91 0.10
C THR A 105 4.96 9.40 1.18
N ALA A 106 5.03 10.69 1.53
CA ALA A 106 4.09 11.35 2.43
C ALA A 106 3.37 12.51 1.70
N CYS A 107 2.06 12.62 1.87
CA CYS A 107 1.25 13.71 1.35
C CYS A 107 0.05 13.99 2.27
N LEU A 108 -0.56 15.17 2.16
CA LEU A 108 -1.76 15.50 2.91
C LEU A 108 -3.01 15.00 2.18
N VAL A 109 -3.94 14.41 2.93
CA VAL A 109 -5.22 13.90 2.42
C VAL A 109 -6.39 14.35 3.29
N TRP A 110 -7.60 14.24 2.76
CA TRP A 110 -8.83 14.45 3.51
C TRP A 110 -9.03 13.35 4.56
N LYS A 111 -9.51 13.75 5.73
CA LYS A 111 -9.78 12.84 6.86
C LYS A 111 -10.85 11.81 6.52
N ASP A 112 -11.91 12.22 5.85
CA ASP A 112 -13.09 11.36 5.63
C ASP A 112 -13.02 10.67 4.26
N TRP A 113 -13.72 9.54 4.13
CA TRP A 113 -13.77 8.76 2.90
C TRP A 113 -14.63 9.46 1.83
N PRO A 114 -14.20 9.50 0.54
CA PRO A 114 -12.94 9.00 0.01
C PRO A 114 -11.77 9.95 0.32
N HIS A 115 -10.63 9.39 0.75
CA HIS A 115 -9.42 10.15 1.07
C HIS A 115 -8.81 10.76 -0.20
N ARG A 116 -9.20 11.99 -0.51
CA ARG A 116 -8.67 12.78 -1.63
C ARG A 116 -7.45 13.57 -1.19
N VAL A 117 -6.59 13.94 -2.13
CA VAL A 117 -5.44 14.84 -1.87
C VAL A 117 -5.96 16.16 -1.30
N HIS A 118 -5.34 16.63 -0.22
CA HIS A 118 -5.69 17.88 0.42
C HIS A 118 -5.15 19.07 -0.42
N PRO A 119 -5.87 20.21 -0.52
CA PRO A 119 -5.35 21.40 -1.21
C PRO A 119 -4.15 22.07 -0.53
N HIS A 120 -3.71 21.58 0.63
CA HIS A 120 -2.53 22.10 1.31
C HIS A 120 -1.34 21.22 0.95
N SER A 121 -0.19 21.85 0.77
CA SER A 121 1.05 21.16 0.41
C SER A 121 1.93 20.91 1.62
N LEU A 122 2.52 19.72 1.72
CA LEU A 122 3.71 19.55 2.54
C LEU A 122 4.88 20.30 1.89
N VAL A 123 5.66 21.01 2.71
CA VAL A 123 6.85 21.73 2.28
C VAL A 123 8.02 21.33 3.17
N GLY A 124 9.21 21.28 2.58
CA GLY A 124 10.41 20.80 3.26
C GLY A 124 11.49 20.45 2.26
N LYS A 125 12.63 19.99 2.77
CA LYS A 125 13.82 19.68 1.97
C LYS A 125 13.55 18.65 0.86
N ASP A 126 12.82 17.58 1.20
CA ASP A 126 12.59 16.42 0.32
C ASP A 126 11.15 16.40 -0.26
N CYS A 127 10.53 17.58 -0.37
CA CYS A 127 9.14 17.72 -0.80
C CYS A 127 9.04 18.49 -2.13
N THR A 128 8.20 18.00 -3.03
CA THR A 128 7.90 18.62 -4.33
C THR A 128 6.40 18.47 -4.59
N ASP A 129 5.73 19.55 -5.00
CA ASP A 129 4.29 19.58 -5.27
C ASP A 129 3.42 19.01 -4.14
N GLY A 130 3.77 19.32 -2.89
CA GLY A 130 3.03 18.87 -1.70
C GLY A 130 3.28 17.42 -1.28
N VAL A 131 4.20 16.73 -1.96
CA VAL A 131 4.54 15.32 -1.74
C VAL A 131 6.00 15.21 -1.31
N CYS A 132 6.25 14.61 -0.14
CA CYS A 132 7.60 14.34 0.35
C CYS A 132 8.01 12.91 0.03
N ARG A 133 9.22 12.71 -0.50
CA ARG A 133 9.75 11.40 -0.86
C ARG A 133 11.11 11.15 -0.22
N VAL A 134 11.24 10.01 0.46
CA VAL A 134 12.49 9.62 1.13
C VAL A 134 12.84 8.20 0.72
N ARG A 135 14.09 7.99 0.30
CA ARG A 135 14.61 6.66 -0.02
C ARG A 135 15.33 6.08 1.17
N LEU A 136 14.89 4.90 1.58
CA LEU A 136 15.43 4.14 2.70
C LEU A 136 16.07 2.87 2.18
N ARG A 137 17.18 2.46 2.78
CA ARG A 137 17.83 1.18 2.50
C ARG A 137 17.69 0.30 3.75
N PRO A 138 16.73 -0.63 3.75
CA PRO A 138 16.58 -1.56 4.88
C PRO A 138 17.86 -2.35 5.06
N HIS A 139 18.39 -2.39 6.29
CA HIS A 139 19.49 -3.29 6.59
C HIS A 139 18.98 -4.73 6.52
N VAL A 140 19.65 -5.57 5.74
CA VAL A 140 19.45 -7.02 5.80
C VAL A 140 20.18 -7.48 7.06
N SER A 141 19.44 -7.77 8.12
CA SER A 141 19.96 -8.47 9.31
C SER A 141 20.12 -9.95 9.03
#